data_AF-A0AAN8DEK9-F1
#
_entry.id   AF-A0AAN8DEK9-F1
#
_cell.length_a   1.000
_cell.length_b   1.000
_cell.length_c   1.000
_cell.angle_alpha   90.00
_cell.angle_beta   90.00
_cell.angle_gamma   90.00
#
_symmetry.space_group_name_H-M   'P 1'
#
loop_
_entity.id
_entity.type
_entity.pdbx_description
1 polymer ?
#
loop_
_entity_poly.entity_id
_entity_poly.type
_entity_poly.pdbx_seq_one_letter_code
_entity_poly.pdbx_strand_id
1 'polypeptide(L)'
;MQANQLRKLAVGEDHPTVITFDMALYEKVVQLLDARPDLKQMVVPRLGELHVVMAALRALGASMENSGIDDAWMEADVYGPATTRQILKCTHYKRALHAHIYSYVALYEMALEEFFKDNPQLKYVCLKATERVEAACSEGKDIKAESVKQVNRTLLEATAEVITAFQEWEEQKSQHARP
;
A
#
# COMPACT_ATOMS: atom_id res chain seq x y z
N MET A 1 -26.18 29.44 -19.01
CA MET A 1 -24.96 29.80 -18.26
C MET A 1 -23.83 28.95 -18.83
N GLN A 2 -22.89 29.54 -19.58
CA GLN A 2 -21.87 28.79 -20.34
C GLN A 2 -20.84 28.17 -19.39
N ALA A 3 -20.44 26.91 -19.60
CA ALA A 3 -19.51 26.15 -18.75
C ALA A 3 -18.21 26.89 -18.40
N ASN A 4 -17.79 27.82 -19.27
CA ASN A 4 -16.61 28.65 -19.08
C ASN A 4 -16.74 29.65 -17.91
N GLN A 5 -17.95 30.17 -17.63
CA GLN A 5 -18.19 31.07 -16.49
C GLN A 5 -18.12 30.32 -15.16
N LEU A 6 -18.66 29.10 -15.09
CA LEU A 6 -18.58 28.24 -13.90
C LEU A 6 -17.14 27.83 -13.60
N ARG A 7 -16.36 27.50 -14.63
CA ARG A 7 -14.92 27.19 -14.50
C ARG A 7 -14.16 28.35 -13.86
N LYS A 8 -14.33 29.57 -14.39
CA LYS A 8 -13.65 30.77 -13.88
C LYS A 8 -13.97 31.02 -12.41
N LEU A 9 -15.22 30.79 -12.01
CA LEU A 9 -15.66 30.94 -10.63
C LEU A 9 -15.06 29.87 -9.69
N ALA A 10 -14.91 28.63 -10.17
CA ALA A 10 -14.51 27.49 -9.34
C ALA A 10 -12.99 27.31 -9.21
N VAL A 11 -12.22 27.58 -10.27
CA VAL A 11 -10.78 27.24 -10.35
C VAL A 11 -9.90 28.48 -10.58
N GLY A 12 -10.45 29.61 -10.99
CA GLY A 12 -9.70 30.82 -11.39
C GLY A 12 -9.41 30.88 -12.89
N GLU A 13 -9.09 32.07 -13.41
CA GLU A 13 -8.92 32.30 -14.86
C GLU A 13 -7.68 31.59 -15.44
N ASP A 14 -6.63 31.45 -14.66
CA ASP A 14 -5.32 30.94 -15.11
C ASP A 14 -5.07 29.46 -14.79
N HIS A 15 -6.05 28.79 -14.17
CA HIS A 15 -5.87 27.40 -13.76
C HIS A 15 -6.60 26.44 -14.71
N PRO A 16 -5.89 25.42 -15.23
CA PRO A 16 -6.52 24.36 -16.00
C PRO A 16 -7.31 23.43 -15.06
N THR A 17 -8.44 22.95 -15.53
CA THR A 17 -9.30 22.03 -14.77
C THR A 17 -8.80 20.60 -14.95
N VAL A 18 -8.49 19.92 -13.84
CA VAL A 18 -8.16 18.49 -13.87
C VAL A 18 -9.46 17.69 -13.89
N ILE A 19 -9.60 16.79 -14.86
CA ILE A 19 -10.78 15.91 -14.98
C ILE A 19 -10.31 14.47 -15.08
N THR A 20 -10.84 13.61 -14.22
CA THR A 20 -10.58 12.17 -14.24
C THR A 20 -11.56 11.45 -15.15
N PHE A 21 -11.05 10.51 -15.94
CA PHE A 21 -11.84 9.70 -16.87
C PHE A 21 -11.53 8.22 -16.68
N ASP A 22 -12.51 7.34 -16.92
CA ASP A 22 -12.21 5.92 -17.13
C ASP A 22 -11.29 5.74 -18.34
N MET A 23 -10.71 4.55 -18.52
CA MET A 23 -9.72 4.31 -19.57
C MET A 23 -10.26 4.55 -20.98
N ALA A 24 -11.50 4.12 -21.26
CA ALA A 24 -12.09 4.26 -22.59
C ALA A 24 -12.39 5.73 -22.93
N LEU A 25 -12.89 6.50 -21.95
CA LEU A 25 -13.12 7.93 -22.09
C LEU A 25 -11.82 8.71 -22.15
N TYR A 26 -10.82 8.34 -21.35
CA TYR A 26 -9.50 8.99 -21.35
C TYR A 26 -8.88 8.97 -22.74
N GLU A 27 -8.89 7.82 -23.42
CA GLU A 27 -8.39 7.70 -24.80
C GLU A 27 -9.11 8.65 -25.77
N LYS A 28 -10.44 8.75 -25.67
CA LYS A 28 -11.24 9.67 -26.50
C LYS A 28 -10.99 11.13 -26.18
N VAL A 29 -10.81 11.46 -24.91
CA VAL A 29 -10.53 12.83 -24.46
C VAL A 29 -9.14 13.27 -24.93
N VAL A 30 -8.13 12.41 -24.85
CA VAL A 30 -6.79 12.73 -25.38
C VAL A 30 -6.87 13.05 -26.88
N GLN A 31 -7.56 12.20 -27.67
CA GLN A 31 -7.78 12.45 -29.09
C GLN A 31 -8.52 13.77 -29.36
N LEU A 32 -9.53 14.09 -28.55
CA LEU A 32 -10.28 15.35 -28.65
C LEU A 32 -9.39 16.56 -28.36
N LEU A 33 -8.56 16.50 -27.31
CA LEU A 33 -7.68 17.60 -26.92
C LEU A 33 -6.54 17.82 -27.92
N ASP A 34 -6.07 16.77 -28.58
CA ASP A 34 -5.12 16.90 -29.68
C ASP A 34 -5.74 17.56 -30.92
N ALA A 35 -7.02 17.28 -31.20
CA ALA A 35 -7.78 17.95 -32.25
C ALA A 35 -8.23 19.38 -31.88
N ARG A 36 -8.21 19.74 -30.58
CA ARG A 36 -8.71 21.01 -30.03
C ARG A 36 -7.70 21.66 -29.08
N PRO A 37 -6.67 22.33 -29.62
CA PRO A 37 -5.65 23.01 -28.81
C PRO A 37 -6.20 24.06 -27.85
N ASP A 38 -7.35 24.67 -28.19
CA ASP A 38 -8.07 25.62 -27.34
C ASP A 38 -8.55 24.99 -26.02
N LEU A 39 -8.95 23.72 -26.04
CA LEU A 39 -9.35 22.98 -24.84
C LEU A 39 -8.14 22.43 -24.07
N LYS A 40 -7.04 22.16 -24.75
CA LYS A 40 -5.81 21.58 -24.16
C LYS A 40 -5.15 22.49 -23.13
N GLN A 41 -5.31 23.81 -23.28
CA GLN A 41 -4.86 24.80 -22.28
C GLN A 41 -5.82 24.91 -21.08
N MET A 42 -7.06 24.44 -21.22
CA MET A 42 -8.11 24.59 -20.21
C MET A 42 -8.34 23.32 -19.38
N VAL A 43 -8.01 22.15 -19.92
CA VAL A 43 -8.32 20.84 -19.32
C VAL A 43 -7.07 19.96 -19.27
N VAL A 44 -6.79 19.41 -18.09
CA VAL A 44 -5.80 18.33 -17.91
C VAL A 44 -6.54 17.01 -17.71
N PRO A 45 -6.54 16.10 -18.69
CA PRO A 45 -7.15 14.79 -18.51
C PRO A 45 -6.27 13.92 -17.62
N ARG A 46 -6.87 13.23 -16.65
CA ARG A 46 -6.22 12.25 -15.78
C ARG A 46 -6.90 10.90 -15.92
N LEU A 47 -6.13 9.82 -15.96
CA LEU A 47 -6.69 8.48 -15.88
C LEU A 47 -7.33 8.26 -14.50
N GLY A 48 -8.48 7.61 -14.46
CA GLY A 48 -9.20 7.28 -13.25
C GLY A 48 -8.35 6.40 -12.33
N GLU A 49 -8.40 6.68 -11.02
CA GLU A 49 -7.51 6.08 -10.03
C GLU A 49 -7.61 4.55 -9.99
N LEU A 50 -8.79 3.98 -10.22
CA LEU A 50 -8.97 2.53 -10.31
C LEU A 50 -8.08 1.92 -11.40
N HIS A 51 -8.03 2.52 -12.59
CA HIS A 51 -7.22 1.99 -13.69
C HIS A 51 -5.72 2.16 -13.41
N VAL A 52 -5.33 3.25 -12.75
CA VAL A 52 -3.93 3.45 -12.30
C VAL A 52 -3.53 2.34 -11.31
N VAL A 53 -4.39 2.05 -10.32
CA VAL A 53 -4.14 0.99 -9.34
C VAL A 53 -4.12 -0.39 -9.99
N MET A 54 -5.04 -0.69 -10.90
CA MET A 54 -5.05 -1.95 -11.64
C MET A 54 -3.80 -2.12 -12.51
N ALA A 55 -3.31 -1.06 -13.14
CA ALA A 55 -2.06 -1.09 -13.89
C ALA A 55 -0.85 -1.38 -12.99
N ALA A 56 -0.78 -0.74 -11.82
CA ALA A 56 0.26 -1.00 -10.84
C ALA A 56 0.23 -2.44 -10.32
N LEU A 57 -0.95 -2.94 -9.94
CA LEU A 57 -1.12 -4.33 -9.49
C LEU A 57 -0.79 -5.35 -10.58
N ARG A 58 -1.12 -5.06 -11.84
CA ARG A 58 -0.73 -5.91 -12.97
C ARG A 58 0.79 -5.92 -13.17
N ALA A 59 1.45 -4.76 -13.07
CA ALA A 59 2.90 -4.68 -13.16
C ALA A 59 3.57 -5.47 -12.02
N LEU A 60 3.03 -5.37 -10.81
CA LEU A 60 3.48 -6.15 -9.67
C LEU A 60 3.30 -7.66 -9.91
N GLY A 61 2.11 -8.09 -10.34
CA GLY A 61 1.86 -9.49 -10.71
C GLY A 61 2.80 -10.01 -11.81
N ALA A 62 3.09 -9.21 -12.83
CA ALA A 62 4.05 -9.56 -13.88
C ALA A 62 5.49 -9.68 -13.34
N SER A 63 5.90 -8.80 -12.41
CA SER A 63 7.23 -8.87 -11.80
C SER A 63 7.42 -10.10 -10.90
N MET A 64 6.33 -10.70 -10.43
CA MET A 64 6.31 -11.90 -9.61
C MET A 64 6.06 -13.18 -10.42
N GLU A 65 5.89 -13.07 -11.75
CA GLU A 65 5.70 -14.24 -12.60
C GLU A 65 6.95 -15.13 -12.54
N ASN A 66 6.76 -16.44 -12.32
CA ASN A 66 7.83 -17.42 -12.08
C ASN A 66 8.62 -17.23 -10.77
N SER A 67 8.13 -16.43 -9.81
CA SER A 67 8.72 -16.36 -8.47
C SER A 67 8.38 -17.56 -7.58
N GLY A 68 7.43 -18.41 -8.01
CA GLY A 68 6.87 -19.49 -7.21
C GLY A 68 5.78 -19.04 -6.23
N ILE A 69 5.38 -17.75 -6.24
CA ILE A 69 4.31 -17.28 -5.36
C ILE A 69 2.95 -17.90 -5.68
N ASP A 70 2.70 -18.18 -6.96
CA ASP A 70 1.49 -18.87 -7.40
C ASP A 70 1.46 -20.32 -6.93
N ASP A 71 2.60 -21.01 -6.97
CA ASP A 71 2.75 -22.34 -6.39
C ASP A 71 2.51 -22.30 -4.87
N ALA A 72 3.12 -21.34 -4.16
CA ALA A 72 2.90 -21.17 -2.72
C ALA A 72 1.42 -20.95 -2.37
N TRP A 73 0.68 -20.15 -3.14
CA TRP A 73 -0.75 -19.96 -2.94
C TRP A 73 -1.59 -21.22 -3.21
N MET A 74 -1.19 -22.02 -4.20
CA MET A 74 -1.88 -23.26 -4.56
C MET A 74 -1.60 -24.37 -3.54
N GLU A 75 -0.34 -24.53 -3.11
CA GLU A 75 0.06 -25.52 -2.11
C GLU A 75 -0.51 -25.23 -0.73
N ALA A 76 -0.68 -23.95 -0.39
CA ALA A 76 -1.35 -23.53 0.85
C ALA A 76 -2.90 -23.58 0.77
N ASP A 77 -3.47 -24.05 -0.34
CA ASP A 77 -4.92 -24.13 -0.61
C ASP A 77 -5.67 -22.79 -0.43
N VAL A 78 -4.97 -21.67 -0.67
CA VAL A 78 -5.56 -20.33 -0.58
C VAL A 78 -6.29 -19.96 -1.87
N TYR A 79 -5.67 -20.29 -3.02
CA TYR A 79 -6.22 -19.98 -4.33
C TYR A 79 -5.99 -21.11 -5.33
N GLY A 80 -7.02 -21.45 -6.11
CA GLY A 80 -6.88 -22.38 -7.23
C GLY A 80 -6.22 -21.76 -8.47
N PRO A 81 -5.79 -22.58 -9.46
CA PRO A 81 -5.00 -22.14 -10.62
C PRO A 81 -5.64 -21.06 -11.49
N ALA A 82 -6.98 -21.06 -11.60
CA ALA A 82 -7.68 -20.01 -12.35
C ALA A 82 -7.64 -18.67 -11.60
N THR A 83 -7.72 -18.71 -10.27
CA THR A 83 -7.75 -17.55 -9.40
C THR A 83 -6.36 -16.90 -9.30
N THR A 84 -5.29 -17.68 -9.20
CA THR A 84 -3.91 -17.17 -9.20
C THR A 84 -3.62 -16.39 -10.49
N ARG A 85 -3.98 -16.93 -11.65
CA ARG A 85 -3.87 -16.21 -12.94
C ARG A 85 -4.65 -14.90 -12.98
N GLN A 86 -5.85 -14.87 -12.38
CA GLN A 86 -6.65 -13.66 -12.31
C GLN A 86 -6.04 -12.59 -11.39
N ILE A 87 -5.42 -13.02 -10.28
CA ILE A 87 -4.69 -12.16 -9.35
C ILE A 87 -3.49 -11.53 -10.07
N LEU A 88 -2.60 -12.34 -10.65
CA LEU A 88 -1.40 -11.86 -11.33
C LEU A 88 -1.71 -10.91 -12.51
N LYS A 89 -2.79 -11.19 -13.25
CA LYS A 89 -3.24 -10.31 -14.37
C LYS A 89 -4.06 -9.10 -13.92
N CYS A 90 -4.36 -8.99 -12.61
CA CYS A 90 -5.26 -8.01 -12.02
C CYS A 90 -6.59 -7.90 -12.79
N THR A 91 -7.25 -9.02 -13.09
CA THR A 91 -8.59 -8.99 -13.71
C THR A 91 -9.68 -8.70 -12.67
N HIS A 92 -9.43 -9.03 -11.41
CA HIS A 92 -10.30 -8.74 -10.27
C HIS A 92 -9.55 -7.90 -9.23
N TYR A 93 -9.70 -6.58 -9.30
CA TYR A 93 -9.00 -5.59 -8.46
C TYR A 93 -8.95 -5.96 -6.97
N LYS A 94 -10.11 -6.13 -6.30
CA LYS A 94 -10.15 -6.39 -4.86
C LYS A 94 -9.41 -7.67 -4.47
N ARG A 95 -9.56 -8.72 -5.29
CA ARG A 95 -8.92 -10.01 -5.05
C ARG A 95 -7.41 -9.90 -5.23
N ALA A 96 -6.95 -9.25 -6.30
CA ALA A 96 -5.53 -9.03 -6.53
C ALA A 96 -4.90 -8.21 -5.39
N LEU A 97 -5.57 -7.12 -4.99
CA LEU A 97 -5.12 -6.27 -3.88
C LEU A 97 -4.97 -7.08 -2.58
N HIS A 98 -6.00 -7.83 -2.19
CA HIS A 98 -5.97 -8.63 -0.97
C HIS A 98 -4.89 -9.71 -1.03
N ALA A 99 -4.78 -10.43 -2.15
CA ALA A 99 -3.77 -11.49 -2.30
C ALA A 99 -2.35 -10.94 -2.13
N HIS A 100 -2.03 -9.81 -2.77
CA HIS A 100 -0.71 -9.19 -2.63
C HIS A 100 -0.46 -8.62 -1.23
N ILE A 101 -1.45 -8.00 -0.58
CA ILE A 101 -1.33 -7.52 0.81
C ILE A 101 -1.08 -8.69 1.76
N TYR A 102 -1.87 -9.75 1.69
CA TYR A 102 -1.69 -10.91 2.58
C TYR A 102 -0.38 -11.62 2.35
N SER A 103 0.06 -11.73 1.09
CA SER A 103 1.37 -12.31 0.78
C SER A 103 2.50 -11.46 1.33
N TYR A 104 2.40 -10.14 1.18
CA TYR A 104 3.37 -9.21 1.77
C TYR A 104 3.43 -9.36 3.28
N VAL A 105 2.29 -9.36 3.97
CA VAL A 105 2.24 -9.54 5.43
C VAL A 105 2.83 -10.88 5.84
N ALA A 106 2.46 -11.99 5.19
CA ALA A 106 2.99 -13.32 5.50
C ALA A 106 4.51 -13.40 5.30
N LEU A 107 5.04 -12.83 4.21
CA LEU A 107 6.48 -12.76 3.97
C LEU A 107 7.21 -11.92 5.04
N TYR A 108 6.62 -10.79 5.43
CA TYR A 108 7.17 -9.94 6.49
C TYR A 108 7.11 -10.61 7.86
N GLU A 109 6.05 -11.34 8.18
CA GLU A 109 5.94 -12.11 9.42
C GLU A 109 7.04 -13.18 9.50
N MET A 110 7.23 -13.95 8.42
CA MET A 110 8.31 -14.94 8.35
C MET A 110 9.71 -14.29 8.48
N ALA A 111 9.92 -13.14 7.86
CA ALA A 111 11.18 -12.41 7.98
C ALA A 111 11.40 -11.88 9.41
N LEU A 112 10.37 -11.34 10.05
CA LEU A 112 10.42 -10.86 11.43
C LEU A 112 10.67 -12.00 12.42
N GLU A 113 10.08 -13.17 12.20
CA GLU A 113 10.35 -14.35 13.02
C GLU A 113 11.82 -14.73 13.00
N GLU A 114 12.45 -14.73 11.82
CA GLU A 114 13.87 -14.99 11.68
C GLU A 114 14.73 -13.90 12.33
N PHE A 115 14.41 -12.63 12.08
CA PHE A 115 15.08 -11.50 12.72
C PHE A 115 15.05 -11.58 14.25
N PHE A 116 13.93 -11.98 14.84
CA PHE A 116 13.80 -12.10 16.28
C PHE A 116 14.50 -13.33 16.88
N LYS A 117 14.85 -14.34 16.08
CA LYS A 117 15.75 -15.42 16.55
C LYS A 117 17.15 -14.87 16.79
N ASP A 118 17.62 -13.99 15.91
CA ASP A 118 18.91 -13.30 16.03
C ASP A 118 18.86 -12.20 17.11
N ASN A 119 17.69 -11.61 17.35
CA ASN A 119 17.49 -10.46 18.24
C ASN A 119 16.38 -10.67 19.29
N PRO A 120 16.49 -11.67 20.17
CA PRO A 120 15.45 -12.00 21.15
C PRO A 120 15.16 -10.86 22.14
N GLN A 121 16.17 -10.03 22.44
CA GLN A 121 16.04 -8.86 23.31
C GLN A 121 15.04 -7.84 22.74
N LEU A 122 15.07 -7.61 21.42
CA LEU A 122 14.19 -6.66 20.76
C LEU A 122 12.73 -7.15 20.79
N LYS A 123 12.53 -8.46 20.55
CA LYS A 123 11.21 -9.09 20.71
C LYS A 123 10.68 -8.91 22.14
N TYR A 124 11.53 -9.15 23.14
CA TYR A 124 11.14 -9.02 24.54
C TYR A 124 10.73 -7.59 24.89
N VAL A 125 11.48 -6.58 24.44
CA VAL A 125 11.16 -5.16 24.69
C VAL A 125 9.80 -4.79 24.10
N CYS A 126 9.51 -5.18 22.85
CA CYS A 126 8.20 -4.93 22.24
C CYS A 126 7.05 -5.64 22.95
N LEU A 127 7.23 -6.91 23.33
CA LEU A 127 6.20 -7.66 24.06
C LEU A 127 5.92 -7.01 25.42
N LYS A 128 6.96 -6.65 26.17
CA LYS A 128 6.81 -5.96 27.47
C LYS A 128 6.14 -4.59 27.32
N ALA A 129 6.46 -3.83 26.28
CA ALA A 129 5.80 -2.56 26.02
C ALA A 129 4.31 -2.76 25.67
N THR A 130 3.99 -3.81 24.89
CA THR A 130 2.61 -4.15 24.52
C THR A 130 1.78 -4.57 25.73
N GLU A 131 2.31 -5.44 26.60
CA GLU A 131 1.68 -5.85 27.86
C GLU A 131 1.35 -4.64 28.74
N ARG A 132 2.24 -3.64 28.80
CA ARG A 132 2.02 -2.41 29.57
C ARG A 132 0.89 -1.58 28.99
N VAL A 133 0.80 -1.46 27.66
CA VAL A 133 -0.32 -0.75 27.00
C VAL A 133 -1.63 -1.49 27.28
N GLU A 134 -1.64 -2.81 27.16
CA GLU A 134 -2.84 -3.63 27.41
C GLU A 134 -3.33 -3.49 28.86
N ALA A 135 -2.41 -3.56 29.84
CA ALA A 135 -2.71 -3.32 31.25
C ALA A 135 -3.28 -1.91 31.48
N ALA A 136 -2.63 -0.89 30.89
CA ALA A 136 -3.07 0.50 30.96
C ALA A 136 -4.38 0.77 30.21
N CYS A 137 -4.83 -0.10 29.30
CA CYS A 137 -6.15 0.01 28.67
C CYS A 137 -7.23 -0.73 29.48
N SER A 138 -6.85 -1.75 30.25
CA SER A 138 -7.76 -2.64 30.97
C SER A 138 -8.20 -2.10 32.34
N GLU A 139 -7.42 -1.24 32.99
CA GLU A 139 -7.74 -0.63 34.31
C GLU A 139 -8.84 0.47 34.26
N GLY A 140 -9.73 0.40 33.26
CA GLY A 140 -10.58 1.48 32.75
C GLY A 140 -11.65 2.08 33.67
N LYS A 141 -11.29 2.64 34.83
CA LYS A 141 -12.22 3.48 35.62
C LYS A 141 -11.69 4.85 36.06
N ASP A 142 -10.39 5.09 36.11
CA ASP A 142 -9.82 6.39 36.50
C ASP A 142 -8.47 6.73 35.82
N ILE A 143 -8.20 6.11 34.67
CA ILE A 143 -6.90 6.28 34.01
C ILE A 143 -6.85 7.67 33.39
N LYS A 144 -5.99 8.52 33.95
CA LYS A 144 -5.65 9.81 33.35
C LYS A 144 -5.15 9.55 31.93
N ALA A 145 -5.81 10.12 30.92
CA ALA A 145 -5.44 9.96 29.51
C ALA A 145 -3.95 10.22 29.24
N GLU A 146 -3.30 11.03 30.08
CA GLU A 146 -1.88 11.30 30.04
C GLU A 146 -0.99 10.08 30.36
N SER A 147 -1.43 9.18 31.23
CA SER A 147 -0.72 7.94 31.55
C SER A 147 -0.75 6.95 30.39
N VAL A 148 -1.92 6.75 29.75
CA VAL A 148 -2.03 5.89 28.55
C VAL A 148 -1.19 6.44 27.40
N LYS A 149 -1.22 7.76 27.18
CA LYS A 149 -0.37 8.42 26.17
C LYS A 149 1.11 8.17 26.43
N GLN A 150 1.55 8.25 27.69
CA GLN A 150 2.94 8.02 28.05
C GLN A 150 3.36 6.57 27.80
N VAL A 151 2.54 5.59 28.18
CA VAL A 151 2.83 4.16 27.94
C VAL A 151 2.81 3.84 26.44
N ASN A 152 1.89 4.43 25.68
CA ASN A 152 1.86 4.27 24.23
C ASN A 152 3.09 4.89 23.55
N ARG A 153 3.63 5.99 24.09
CA ARG A 153 4.90 6.57 23.61
C ARG A 153 6.06 5.59 23.78
N THR A 154 6.15 4.91 24.93
CA THR A 154 7.19 3.87 25.15
C THR A 154 7.04 2.72 24.15
N LEU A 155 5.83 2.32 23.79
CA LEU A 155 5.61 1.32 22.75
C LEU A 155 6.09 1.82 21.38
N LEU A 156 5.78 3.06 21.01
CA LEU A 156 6.23 3.65 19.74
C LEU A 156 7.76 3.77 19.65
N GLU A 157 8.42 4.11 20.76
CA GLU A 157 9.88 4.17 20.83
C GLU A 157 10.49 2.77 20.66
N ALA A 158 9.94 1.75 21.34
CA ALA A 158 10.37 0.37 21.22
C ALA A 158 10.16 -0.18 19.79
N THR A 159 9.02 0.11 19.16
CA THR A 159 8.77 -0.35 17.79
C THR A 159 9.64 0.39 16.77
N ALA A 160 9.95 1.67 16.97
CA ALA A 160 10.87 2.41 16.11
C ALA A 160 12.30 1.83 16.14
N GLU A 161 12.77 1.43 17.32
CA GLU A 161 14.06 0.72 17.46
C GLU A 161 14.06 -0.59 16.68
N VAL A 162 12.99 -1.39 16.80
CA VAL A 162 12.84 -2.65 16.04
C VAL A 162 12.79 -2.41 14.54
N ILE A 163 12.03 -1.42 14.08
CA ILE A 163 11.94 -1.09 12.65
C ILE A 163 13.32 -0.74 12.09
N THR A 164 14.09 0.07 12.82
CA THR A 164 15.43 0.50 12.39
C THR A 164 16.38 -0.70 12.31
N ALA A 165 16.42 -1.51 13.37
CA ALA A 165 17.26 -2.70 13.42
C ALA A 165 16.86 -3.75 12.36
N PHE A 166 15.56 -3.89 12.08
CA PHE A 166 15.05 -4.80 11.05
C PHE A 166 15.48 -4.35 9.65
N GLN A 167 15.39 -3.05 9.33
CA GLN A 167 15.85 -2.52 8.04
C GLN A 167 17.34 -2.76 7.81
N GLU A 168 18.17 -2.53 8.83
CA GLU A 168 19.61 -2.81 8.75
C GLU A 168 19.89 -4.31 8.54
N TRP A 169 19.13 -5.18 9.21
CA TRP A 169 19.23 -6.64 9.03
C TRP A 169 18.81 -7.08 7.63
N GLU A 170 17.74 -6.51 7.07
CA GLU A 170 17.28 -6.79 5.70
C GLU A 170 18.35 -6.39 4.67
N GLU A 171 18.98 -5.23 4.83
CA GLU A 171 20.05 -4.76 3.95
C GLU A 171 21.27 -5.69 3.99
N GLN A 172 21.68 -6.13 5.18
CA GLN A 172 22.78 -7.07 5.34
C GLN A 172 22.48 -8.40 4.65
N LYS A 173 21.30 -9.00 4.87
CA LYS A 173 20.90 -10.26 4.21
C LYS A 173 20.80 -10.10 2.69
N SER A 174 20.32 -8.96 2.21
CA SER A 174 20.22 -8.66 0.78
C SER A 174 21.57 -8.52 0.08
N GLN A 175 22.62 -8.09 0.79
CA GLN A 175 23.98 -8.03 0.26
C GLN A 175 24.63 -9.42 0.13
N HIS A 176 24.32 -10.33 1.06
CA HIS A 176 24.83 -11.71 1.03
C HIS A 176 24.05 -12.64 0.09
N ALA A 177 22.84 -12.25 -0.34
CA ALA A 177 21.99 -13.01 -1.25
C ALA A 177 22.19 -12.69 -2.74
N ARG A 178 23.01 -11.69 -3.09
CA ARG A 178 23.37 -11.42 -4.49
C ARG A 178 24.47 -12.42 -4.92
N PRO A 179 24.27 -13.16 -6.03
CA PRO A 179 25.29 -14.06 -6.56
C PRO A 179 26.55 -13.31 -7.01
#